data_AF-A0ABD1KJU0-F1
#
_entry.id   AF-A0ABD1KJU0-F1
#
_cell.length_a   1.000
_cell.length_b   1.000
_cell.length_c   1.000
_cell.angle_alpha   90.00
_cell.angle_beta   90.00
_cell.angle_gamma   90.00
#
_symmetry.space_group_name_H-M   'P 1'
#
loop_
_entity.id
_entity.type
_entity.pdbx_description
1 polymer ?
#
loop_
_entity_poly.entity_id
_entity_poly.type
_entity_poly.pdbx_seq_one_letter_code
_entity_poly.pdbx_strand_id
1 'polypeptide(L)'
;MNQTSTRSHCIFTIHVCSRQHGSATVRQSKLHLVDLAGSERVGKTGVGGQLLTEAKYINLSLHYLEQVIIALSEKNRSHIPYRNSLMTSVLRDSLGGNCMTTMIATISVDTTNLDESISTCRFAQRVAMIKNEAVLNEELDPTLQITCLKREIQVLKDELAMITGEQRSDDLSPQEIHRCLLTYYILGKLGSKTLTQTFTEKLFSPLI
;
A
#
# COMPACT_ATOMS: atom_id res chain seq x y z
N MET A 1 -24.52 21.81 7.38
CA MET A 1 -23.48 20.94 6.76
C MET A 1 -24.18 19.79 6.04
N ASN A 2 -23.67 19.37 4.87
CA ASN A 2 -24.15 18.15 4.22
C ASN A 2 -23.67 16.94 5.05
N GLN A 3 -24.62 16.25 5.68
CA GLN A 3 -24.37 15.26 6.73
C GLN A 3 -23.53 14.06 6.24
N THR A 4 -23.59 13.74 4.96
CA THR A 4 -22.89 12.59 4.36
C THR A 4 -21.42 12.91 4.04
N SER A 5 -21.12 14.12 3.58
CA SER A 5 -19.76 14.49 3.13
C SER A 5 -18.80 14.79 4.29
N THR A 6 -19.30 15.27 5.43
CA THR A 6 -18.48 15.59 6.60
C THR A 6 -17.96 14.32 7.30
N ARG A 7 -18.49 13.15 6.92
CA ARG A 7 -18.39 11.90 7.68
C ARG A 7 -17.64 10.79 6.96
N SER A 8 -17.14 11.03 5.75
CA SER A 8 -16.41 10.06 4.94
C SER A 8 -15.00 10.52 4.62
N HIS A 9 -14.07 9.58 4.50
CA HIS A 9 -12.72 9.83 3.99
C HIS A 9 -12.68 9.52 2.49
N CYS A 10 -12.07 10.38 1.70
CA CYS A 10 -11.80 10.12 0.28
C CYS A 10 -10.29 9.94 0.08
N ILE A 11 -9.91 8.85 -0.57
CA ILE A 11 -8.52 8.59 -0.96
C ILE A 11 -8.49 8.39 -2.47
N PHE A 12 -7.93 9.37 -3.17
CA PHE A 12 -7.69 9.28 -4.60
C PHE A 12 -6.22 8.92 -4.84
N THR A 13 -5.97 7.85 -5.59
CA THR A 13 -4.62 7.33 -5.83
C THR A 13 -4.29 7.35 -7.30
N ILE A 14 -3.20 8.01 -7.67
CA ILE A 14 -2.65 8.03 -9.02
C ILE A 14 -1.40 7.15 -9.04
N HIS A 15 -1.38 6.19 -9.95
CA HIS A 15 -0.20 5.38 -10.22
C HIS A 15 0.48 5.90 -11.49
N VAL A 16 1.76 6.27 -11.37
CA VAL A 16 2.56 6.75 -12.50
C VAL A 16 3.72 5.78 -12.70
N CYS A 17 3.76 5.19 -13.88
CA CYS A 17 4.84 4.33 -14.34
C CYS A 17 5.57 5.05 -15.47
N SER A 18 6.90 5.14 -15.38
CA SER A 18 7.72 5.73 -16.44
C SER A 18 8.91 4.85 -16.75
N ARG A 19 9.29 4.83 -18.02
CA ARG A 19 10.46 4.12 -18.52
C ARG A 19 11.20 5.05 -19.45
N GLN A 20 12.49 5.25 -19.18
CA GLN A 20 13.34 5.98 -20.12
C GLN A 20 13.57 5.12 -21.36
N HIS A 21 13.54 5.74 -22.55
CA HIS A 21 13.77 5.03 -23.80
C HIS A 21 15.14 4.32 -23.78
N GLY A 22 15.17 3.04 -24.12
CA GLY A 22 16.37 2.20 -24.09
C GLY A 22 16.81 1.73 -22.70
N SER A 23 16.14 2.16 -21.61
CA SER A 23 16.45 1.65 -20.26
C SER A 23 15.68 0.38 -19.95
N ALA A 24 16.37 -0.57 -19.31
CA ALA A 24 15.74 -1.73 -18.68
C ALA A 24 15.11 -1.40 -17.31
N THR A 25 15.34 -0.20 -16.78
CA THR A 25 14.75 0.25 -15.51
C THR A 25 13.40 0.92 -15.72
N VAL A 26 12.46 0.57 -14.86
CA VAL A 26 11.12 1.12 -14.76
C VAL A 26 11.02 1.87 -13.45
N ARG A 27 10.55 3.11 -13.51
CA ARG A 27 10.23 3.91 -12.33
C ARG A 27 8.75 3.82 -12.05
N GLN A 28 8.41 3.51 -10.81
CA GLN A 28 7.03 3.53 -10.35
C GLN A 28 6.86 4.59 -9.26
N SER A 29 5.73 5.27 -9.29
CA SER A 29 5.37 6.23 -8.24
C SER A 29 3.88 6.18 -8.00
N LYS A 30 3.51 6.53 -6.77
CA LYS A 30 2.14 6.52 -6.29
C LYS A 30 1.89 7.85 -5.59
N LEU A 31 0.90 8.59 -6.07
CA LEU A 31 0.44 9.83 -5.45
C LEU A 31 -0.90 9.58 -4.76
N HIS A 32 -0.97 9.84 -3.47
CA HIS A 32 -2.20 9.83 -2.70
C HIS A 32 -2.68 11.26 -2.47
N LEU A 33 -3.91 11.55 -2.87
CA LEU A 33 -4.66 12.74 -2.48
C LEU A 33 -5.74 12.31 -1.50
N VAL A 34 -5.63 12.77 -0.27
CA VAL A 34 -6.46 12.31 0.84
C VAL A 34 -7.27 13.47 1.38
N ASP A 35 -8.59 13.33 1.34
CA ASP A 35 -9.53 14.22 2.01
C ASP A 35 -10.10 13.50 3.23
N LEU A 36 -9.87 14.07 4.41
CA LEU A 36 -10.25 13.45 5.67
C LEU A 36 -11.62 13.98 6.12
N ALA A 37 -12.42 13.10 6.72
CA ALA A 37 -13.65 13.49 7.41
C ALA A 37 -13.35 14.54 8.50
N GLY A 38 -14.40 15.24 8.92
CA GLY A 38 -14.33 16.23 9.98
C GLY A 38 -13.76 15.64 11.28
N SER A 39 -12.86 16.39 11.92
CA SER A 39 -12.19 15.99 13.16
C SER A 39 -12.96 16.40 14.42
N GLU A 40 -14.15 16.98 14.27
CA GLU A 40 -14.94 17.51 15.37
C GLU A 40 -15.46 16.41 16.31
N ARG A 41 -15.49 16.73 17.60
CA ARG A 41 -15.97 15.80 18.63
C ARG A 41 -17.49 15.61 18.55
N VAL A 42 -17.91 14.35 18.46
CA VAL A 42 -19.34 13.93 18.46
C VAL A 42 -20.13 14.52 19.64
N GLY A 43 -19.50 14.71 20.80
CA GLY A 43 -20.16 15.21 22.02
C GLY A 43 -20.80 16.59 21.89
N LYS A 44 -20.33 17.46 20.98
CA LYS A 44 -20.94 18.79 20.75
C LYS A 44 -22.18 18.74 19.85
N THR A 45 -22.45 17.62 19.19
CA THR A 45 -23.50 17.55 18.16
C THR A 45 -24.89 17.27 18.72
N GLY A 46 -25.03 16.91 20.01
CA GLY A 46 -26.32 16.66 20.65
C GLY A 46 -27.12 15.49 20.06
N VAL A 47 -26.48 14.65 19.23
CA VAL A 47 -27.16 13.61 18.46
C VAL A 47 -27.19 12.30 19.24
N GLY A 48 -28.39 11.76 19.48
CA GLY A 48 -28.62 10.47 20.13
C GLY A 48 -28.94 9.33 19.15
N GLY A 49 -28.94 8.08 19.64
CA GLY A 49 -29.37 6.91 18.87
C GLY A 49 -28.35 6.40 17.83
N GLN A 50 -28.84 5.86 16.71
CA GLN A 50 -28.00 5.28 15.63
C GLN A 50 -26.97 6.26 15.06
N LEU A 51 -27.29 7.56 15.03
CA LEU A 51 -26.38 8.62 14.60
C LEU A 51 -25.18 8.82 15.54
N LEU A 52 -25.34 8.55 16.85
CA LEU A 52 -24.24 8.54 17.80
C LEU A 52 -23.31 7.36 17.54
N THR A 53 -23.89 6.19 17.21
CA THR A 53 -23.15 4.99 16.84
C THR A 53 -22.34 5.21 15.56
N GLU A 54 -22.96 5.80 14.53
CA GLU A 54 -22.31 6.18 13.28
C GLU A 54 -21.18 7.20 13.48
N ALA A 55 -21.46 8.28 14.22
CA ALA A 55 -20.46 9.31 14.53
C ALA A 55 -19.27 8.78 15.33
N LYS A 56 -19.48 7.74 16.14
CA LYS A 56 -18.40 7.01 16.83
C LYS A 56 -17.54 6.20 15.85
N TYR A 57 -18.12 5.58 14.84
CA TYR A 57 -17.38 4.82 13.81
C TYR A 57 -16.56 5.72 12.86
N ILE A 58 -17.03 6.93 12.57
CA ILE A 58 -16.29 7.89 11.71
C ILE A 58 -15.03 8.37 12.41
N ASN A 59 -15.20 8.83 13.65
CA ASN A 59 -14.10 9.23 14.52
C ASN A 59 -13.17 8.06 14.85
N LEU A 60 -13.61 6.81 14.69
CA LEU A 60 -12.76 5.65 14.93
C LEU A 60 -11.57 5.60 13.96
N SER A 61 -11.78 5.94 12.70
CA SER A 61 -10.70 5.90 11.70
C SER A 61 -9.67 7.02 11.93
N LEU A 62 -10.12 8.25 12.25
CA LEU A 62 -9.25 9.35 12.67
C LEU A 62 -8.55 9.06 14.00
N HIS A 63 -9.23 8.40 14.93
CA HIS A 63 -8.62 7.95 16.17
C HIS A 63 -7.50 6.95 15.92
N TYR A 64 -7.69 5.97 15.03
CA TYR A 64 -6.63 5.04 14.66
C TYR A 64 -5.48 5.72 13.91
N LEU A 65 -5.77 6.72 13.08
CA LEU A 65 -4.74 7.56 12.47
C LEU A 65 -3.91 8.27 13.53
N GLU A 66 -4.56 8.86 14.54
CA GLU A 66 -3.88 9.49 15.67
C GLU A 66 -3.02 8.50 16.46
N GLN A 67 -3.53 7.29 16.73
CA GLN A 67 -2.76 6.24 17.39
C GLN A 67 -1.51 5.83 16.60
N VAL A 68 -1.60 5.77 15.27
CA VAL A 68 -0.45 5.52 14.39
C VAL A 68 0.57 6.65 14.51
N ILE A 69 0.13 7.91 14.45
CA ILE A 69 1.01 9.09 14.57
C ILE A 69 1.73 9.10 15.92
N ILE A 70 1.01 8.87 17.02
CA ILE A 70 1.58 8.81 18.37
C ILE A 70 2.61 7.67 18.44
N ALA A 71 2.26 6.48 17.98
CA ALA A 71 3.15 5.33 17.97
C ALA A 71 4.43 5.58 17.15
N LEU A 72 4.33 6.31 16.03
CA LEU A 72 5.48 6.70 15.20
C LEU A 72 6.38 7.74 15.86
N SER A 73 5.85 8.55 16.77
CA SER A 73 6.62 9.54 17.52
C SER A 73 7.41 8.95 18.70
N GLU A 74 7.01 7.76 19.18
CA GLU A 74 7.66 7.05 20.29
C GLU A 74 8.97 6.38 19.83
N LYS A 75 10.11 6.76 20.41
CA LYS A 75 11.46 6.32 19.98
C LYS A 75 11.74 4.81 20.10
N ASN A 76 10.89 4.02 20.75
CA ASN A 76 11.11 2.59 21.02
C ASN A 76 9.87 1.72 20.77
N ARG A 77 8.93 2.16 19.94
CA ARG A 77 7.75 1.38 19.59
C ARG A 77 8.08 0.40 18.46
N SER A 78 8.00 -0.90 18.72
CA SER A 78 8.19 -1.94 17.69
C SER A 78 6.97 -2.12 16.79
N HIS A 79 5.77 -1.97 17.34
CA HIS A 79 4.52 -2.22 16.62
C HIS A 79 3.72 -0.93 16.41
N ILE A 80 3.49 -0.61 15.13
CA ILE A 80 2.63 0.49 14.70
C ILE A 80 1.28 -0.08 14.23
N PRO A 81 0.13 0.39 14.77
CA PRO A 81 -1.17 -0.24 14.58
C PRO A 81 -1.86 0.13 13.25
N TYR A 82 -1.16 0.05 12.11
CA TYR A 82 -1.74 0.38 10.79
C TYR A 82 -2.98 -0.45 10.44
N ARG A 83 -3.08 -1.67 10.96
CA ARG A 83 -4.16 -2.62 10.65
C ARG A 83 -5.48 -2.31 11.34
N ASN A 84 -5.51 -1.36 12.28
CA ASN A 84 -6.72 -1.04 13.02
C ASN A 84 -7.81 -0.39 12.14
N SER A 85 -7.45 0.22 11.02
CA SER A 85 -8.40 0.71 10.02
C SER A 85 -7.91 0.48 8.60
N LEU A 86 -8.86 0.47 7.65
CA LEU A 86 -8.53 0.44 6.22
C LEU A 86 -7.72 1.69 5.83
N MET A 87 -8.11 2.86 6.32
CA MET A 87 -7.43 4.13 6.04
C MET A 87 -5.95 4.10 6.46
N THR A 88 -5.66 3.71 7.69
CA THR A 88 -4.28 3.58 8.19
C THR A 88 -3.50 2.46 7.50
N SER A 89 -4.19 1.43 6.98
CA SER A 89 -3.55 0.36 6.21
C SER A 89 -3.13 0.86 4.83
N VAL A 90 -3.99 1.64 4.16
CA VAL A 90 -3.70 2.26 2.85
C VAL A 90 -2.59 3.30 2.97
N LEU A 91 -2.61 4.10 4.05
CA LEU A 91 -1.64 5.17 4.29
C LEU A 91 -0.35 4.71 4.98
N ARG A 92 -0.11 3.40 5.10
CA ARG A 92 1.10 2.88 5.77
C ARG A 92 2.37 3.46 5.16
N ASP A 93 2.48 3.49 3.83
CA ASP A 93 3.67 4.02 3.16
C ASP A 93 3.79 5.54 3.38
N SER A 94 2.65 6.23 3.54
CA SER A 94 2.58 7.68 3.75
C SER A 94 2.96 8.11 5.17
N LEU A 95 2.92 7.23 6.17
CA LEU A 95 3.19 7.56 7.55
C LEU A 95 4.33 6.68 8.04
N GLY A 96 5.55 7.20 8.11
CA GLY A 96 6.72 6.43 8.57
C GLY A 96 7.26 5.41 7.56
N GLY A 97 6.90 5.53 6.27
CA GLY A 97 7.35 4.63 5.20
C GLY A 97 8.03 5.35 4.04
N ASN A 98 8.04 4.69 2.89
CA ASN A 98 8.57 5.26 1.64
C ASN A 98 7.53 6.15 0.95
N CYS A 99 7.43 7.40 1.40
CA CYS A 99 6.57 8.40 0.77
C CYS A 99 7.01 9.81 1.14
N MET A 100 6.92 10.74 0.20
CA MET A 100 6.98 12.16 0.49
C MET A 100 5.60 12.64 0.94
N THR A 101 5.42 12.81 2.24
CA THR A 101 4.10 13.13 2.82
C THR A 101 4.03 14.59 3.22
N THR A 102 2.94 15.25 2.82
CA THR A 102 2.59 16.61 3.23
C THR A 102 1.18 16.62 3.79
N MET A 103 0.99 17.26 4.94
CA MET A 103 -0.32 17.47 5.54
C MET A 103 -0.73 18.93 5.39
N ILE A 104 -1.96 19.16 4.94
CA ILE A 104 -2.59 20.49 4.95
C ILE A 104 -3.59 20.52 6.09
N ALA A 105 -3.36 21.39 7.06
CA ALA A 105 -4.24 21.56 8.22
C ALA A 105 -5.17 22.77 7.99
N THR A 106 -6.44 22.50 7.70
CA THR A 106 -7.46 23.54 7.51
C THR A 106 -8.10 23.92 8.84
N ILE A 107 -8.09 25.19 9.20
CA ILE A 107 -8.61 25.70 10.47
C ILE A 107 -9.66 26.79 10.24
N SER A 108 -10.54 26.98 11.22
CA SER A 108 -11.50 28.09 11.23
C SER A 108 -10.94 29.25 12.05
N VAL A 109 -11.20 30.49 11.59
CA VAL A 109 -10.83 31.71 12.33
C VAL A 109 -11.90 32.17 13.31
N ASP A 110 -13.07 31.55 13.28
CA ASP A 110 -14.18 31.89 14.17
C ASP A 110 -13.88 31.48 15.62
N THR A 111 -14.16 32.38 16.55
CA THR A 111 -13.94 32.17 17.99
C THR A 111 -14.78 31.02 18.53
N THR A 112 -15.93 30.73 17.93
CA THR A 112 -16.77 29.56 18.27
C THR A 112 -16.06 28.22 18.03
N ASN A 113 -15.06 28.20 17.13
CA ASN A 113 -14.32 27.01 16.70
C ASN A 113 -12.85 27.01 17.17
N LEU A 114 -12.50 27.87 18.13
CA LEU A 114 -11.12 27.99 18.64
C LEU A 114 -10.57 26.65 19.18
N ASP A 115 -11.37 25.91 19.95
CA ASP A 115 -10.94 24.62 20.51
C ASP A 115 -10.59 23.58 19.44
N GLU A 116 -11.38 23.51 18.36
CA GLU A 116 -11.17 22.58 17.26
C GLU A 116 -9.97 23.00 16.41
N SER A 117 -9.78 24.31 16.22
CA SER A 117 -8.62 24.86 15.52
C SER A 117 -7.32 24.59 16.27
N ILE A 118 -7.30 24.78 17.59
CA ILE A 118 -6.15 24.40 18.44
C ILE A 118 -5.89 22.89 18.36
N SER A 119 -6.94 22.07 18.40
CA SER A 119 -6.82 20.61 18.30
C SER A 119 -6.20 20.19 16.96
N THR A 120 -6.63 20.82 15.87
CA THR A 120 -6.10 20.62 14.51
C THR A 120 -4.61 21.01 14.42
N CYS A 121 -4.22 22.17 14.96
CA CYS A 121 -2.82 22.59 14.98
C CYS A 121 -1.94 21.63 15.80
N ARG A 122 -2.41 21.16 16.96
CA ARG A 122 -1.69 20.17 17.78
C ARG A 122 -1.53 18.85 17.05
N PHE A 123 -2.56 18.43 16.30
CA PHE A 123 -2.48 17.21 15.49
C PHE A 123 -1.46 17.37 14.35
N ALA A 124 -1.49 18.49 13.62
CA ALA A 124 -0.51 18.80 12.58
C ALA A 124 0.93 18.85 13.11
N GLN A 125 1.13 19.39 14.31
CA GLN A 125 2.43 19.39 14.98
C GLN A 125 2.94 17.97 15.24
N ARG A 126 2.08 17.03 15.64
CA ARG A 126 2.46 15.62 15.82
C ARG A 126 2.80 14.95 14.49
N VAL A 127 2.02 15.21 13.43
CA VAL A 127 2.29 14.69 12.09
C VAL A 127 3.63 15.18 11.56
N ALA A 128 3.98 16.45 11.79
CA ALA A 128 5.25 17.05 11.37
C ALA A 128 6.48 16.39 12.03
N MET A 129 6.31 15.68 13.15
CA MET A 129 7.39 14.96 13.82
C MET A 129 7.65 13.57 13.21
N ILE A 130 6.76 13.07 12.35
CA ILE A 130 6.93 11.78 11.68
C ILE A 130 8.07 11.89 10.68
N LYS A 131 8.98 10.92 10.73
CA LYS A 131 10.05 10.79 9.75
C LYS A 131 9.69 9.73 8.73
N ASN A 132 9.70 10.13 7.46
CA ASN A 132 9.57 9.21 6.34
C ASN A 132 10.93 9.03 5.68
N GLU A 133 11.18 7.84 5.16
CA GLU A 133 12.39 7.50 4.40
C GLU A 133 11.99 7.30 2.93
N ALA A 134 11.92 8.41 2.20
CA ALA A 134 11.56 8.38 0.79
C ALA A 134 12.75 7.91 -0.06
N VAL A 135 12.55 6.82 -0.80
CA VAL A 135 13.51 6.21 -1.72
C VAL A 135 12.88 6.13 -3.11
N LEU A 136 13.69 6.37 -4.14
CA LEU A 136 13.26 6.26 -5.53
C LEU A 136 12.88 4.81 -5.85
N ASN A 137 11.63 4.57 -6.27
CA ASN A 137 11.20 3.23 -6.67
C ASN A 137 11.61 2.96 -8.12
N GLU A 138 12.80 2.39 -8.27
CA GLU A 138 13.33 1.86 -9.53
C GLU A 138 13.38 0.34 -9.46
N GLU A 139 12.80 -0.31 -10.46
CA GLU A 139 12.85 -1.76 -10.61
C GLU A 139 13.30 -2.09 -12.03
N LEU A 140 14.03 -3.19 -12.20
CA LEU A 140 14.28 -3.74 -13.53
C LEU A 140 12.95 -4.22 -14.11
N ASP A 141 12.71 -3.96 -15.40
CA ASP A 141 11.52 -4.47 -16.08
C ASP A 141 11.45 -5.99 -15.88
N PRO A 142 10.43 -6.50 -15.16
CA PRO A 142 10.32 -7.92 -14.88
C PRO A 142 10.34 -8.76 -16.15
N THR A 143 9.78 -8.23 -17.24
CA THR A 143 9.75 -8.92 -18.53
C THR A 143 11.14 -9.05 -19.12
N LEU A 144 11.92 -7.96 -19.14
CA LEU A 144 13.30 -7.99 -19.63
C LEU A 144 14.18 -8.85 -18.73
N GLN A 145 14.01 -8.75 -17.42
CA GLN A 145 14.77 -9.58 -16.47
C GLN A 145 14.47 -11.07 -16.69
N ILE A 146 13.20 -11.45 -16.85
CA ILE A 146 12.81 -12.83 -17.16
C ILE A 146 13.41 -13.28 -18.49
N THR A 147 13.38 -12.45 -19.53
CA THR A 147 13.96 -12.80 -20.83
C THR A 147 15.47 -12.98 -20.77
N CYS A 148 16.19 -12.09 -20.08
CA CYS A 148 17.64 -12.22 -19.87
C CYS A 148 17.98 -13.49 -19.08
N LEU A 149 17.29 -13.72 -17.96
CA LEU A 149 17.49 -14.92 -17.13
C LEU A 149 17.19 -16.20 -17.90
N LYS A 150 16.14 -16.24 -18.73
CA LYS A 150 15.84 -17.41 -19.58
C LYS A 150 16.95 -17.68 -20.59
N ARG A 151 17.51 -16.63 -21.20
CA ARG A 151 18.63 -16.78 -22.13
C ARG A 151 19.87 -17.32 -21.42
N GLU A 152 20.20 -16.77 -20.25
CA GLU A 152 21.35 -17.22 -19.47
C GLU A 152 21.20 -18.67 -18.99
N ILE A 153 19.99 -19.06 -18.55
CA ILE A 153 19.66 -20.45 -18.22
C ILE A 153 19.88 -21.36 -19.42
N GLN A 154 19.50 -20.94 -20.63
CA GLN A 154 19.70 -21.76 -21.83
C GLN A 154 21.19 -21.98 -22.10
N VAL A 155 22.00 -20.91 -22.07
CA VAL A 155 23.45 -21.00 -22.32
C VAL A 155 24.11 -21.94 -21.31
N LEU A 156 23.80 -21.78 -20.02
CA LEU A 156 24.36 -22.64 -18.97
C LEU A 156 23.92 -24.10 -19.11
N LYS A 157 22.70 -24.36 -19.57
CA LYS A 157 22.23 -25.72 -19.87
C LYS A 157 22.98 -26.33 -21.04
N ASP A 158 23.23 -25.56 -22.08
CA ASP A 158 23.97 -26.01 -23.26
C ASP A 158 25.43 -26.33 -22.89
N GLU A 159 26.09 -25.49 -22.09
CA GLU A 159 27.44 -25.75 -21.56
C GLU A 159 27.49 -27.00 -20.68
N LEU A 160 26.53 -27.17 -19.77
CA LEU A 160 26.43 -28.36 -18.94
C LEU A 160 26.20 -29.61 -19.78
N ALA A 161 25.32 -29.56 -20.78
CA ALA A 161 25.08 -30.68 -21.68
C ALA A 161 26.36 -31.08 -22.46
N MET A 162 27.21 -30.11 -22.83
CA MET A 162 28.51 -30.42 -23.44
C MET A 162 29.49 -31.10 -22.47
N ILE A 163 29.46 -30.76 -21.18
CA ILE A 163 30.39 -31.29 -20.18
C ILE A 163 29.92 -32.63 -19.61
N THR A 164 28.62 -32.77 -19.31
CA THR A 164 28.07 -33.94 -18.62
C THR A 164 27.44 -34.96 -19.57
N GLY A 165 27.14 -34.58 -20.82
CA GLY A 165 26.48 -35.44 -21.81
C GLY A 165 25.00 -35.72 -21.51
N GLU A 166 24.44 -35.14 -20.45
CA GLU A 166 23.03 -35.29 -20.08
C GLU A 166 22.20 -34.12 -20.59
N GLN A 167 21.21 -34.39 -21.45
CA GLN A 167 20.16 -33.41 -21.74
C GLN A 167 19.09 -33.48 -20.65
N ARG A 168 19.00 -32.45 -19.82
CA ARG A 168 17.85 -32.26 -18.92
C ARG A 168 16.67 -31.68 -19.71
N SER A 169 15.50 -32.32 -19.65
CA SER A 169 14.27 -31.77 -20.23
C SER A 169 13.81 -30.55 -19.45
N ASP A 170 13.17 -29.61 -20.16
CA ASP A 170 12.57 -28.40 -19.58
C ASP A 170 11.20 -28.65 -18.95
N ASP A 171 10.72 -29.88 -19.02
CA ASP A 171 9.43 -30.27 -18.45
C ASP A 171 9.50 -30.24 -16.93
N LEU A 172 8.64 -29.43 -16.32
CA LEU A 172 8.48 -29.46 -14.87
C LEU A 172 7.97 -30.84 -14.45
N SER A 173 8.62 -31.46 -13.47
CA SER A 173 8.11 -32.70 -12.89
C SER A 173 6.73 -32.46 -12.26
N PRO A 174 5.88 -33.50 -12.16
CA PRO A 174 4.58 -33.38 -11.50
C PRO A 174 4.65 -32.81 -10.08
N GLN A 175 5.76 -33.06 -9.38
CA GLN A 175 6.02 -32.57 -8.03
C GLN A 175 6.33 -31.06 -8.02
N GLU A 176 7.07 -30.56 -9.01
CA GLU A 176 7.37 -29.13 -9.16
C GLU A 176 6.14 -28.34 -9.59
N ILE A 177 5.33 -28.88 -10.50
CA ILE A 177 4.03 -28.31 -10.88
C ILE A 177 3.14 -28.21 -9.63
N HIS A 178 3.03 -29.29 -8.84
CA HIS A 178 2.25 -29.30 -7.61
C HIS A 178 2.77 -28.25 -6.59
N ARG A 179 4.09 -28.11 -6.45
CA ARG A 179 4.72 -27.13 -5.55
C ARG A 179 4.45 -25.68 -5.99
N CYS A 180 4.51 -25.40 -7.29
CA CYS A 180 4.15 -24.10 -7.86
C CYS A 180 2.68 -23.76 -7.62
N LEU A 181 1.77 -24.72 -7.85
CA LEU A 181 0.34 -24.55 -7.61
C LEU A 181 0.02 -24.33 -6.13
N LEU A 182 0.68 -25.06 -5.22
CA LEU A 182 0.55 -24.88 -3.77
C LEU A 182 1.00 -23.48 -3.33
N THR A 183 2.17 -23.04 -3.83
CA THR A 183 2.72 -21.72 -3.50
C THR A 183 1.78 -20.62 -3.98
N TYR A 184 1.24 -20.77 -5.19
CA TYR A 184 0.25 -19.85 -5.75
C TYR A 184 -1.06 -19.83 -4.95
N TYR A 185 -1.57 -21.00 -4.55
CA TYR A 185 -2.78 -21.08 -3.73
C TYR A 185 -2.61 -20.41 -2.36
N ILE A 186 -1.44 -20.59 -1.73
CA ILE A 186 -1.10 -19.94 -0.46
C ILE A 186 -0.99 -18.42 -0.65
N LEU A 187 -0.32 -17.94 -1.71
CA LEU A 187 -0.22 -16.52 -2.04
C LEU A 187 -1.57 -15.89 -2.40
N GLY A 188 -2.46 -16.63 -3.06
CA GLY A 188 -3.84 -16.23 -3.35
C GLY A 188 -4.69 -16.07 -2.09
N LYS A 189 -4.51 -16.95 -1.09
CA LYS A 189 -5.13 -16.83 0.24
C LYS A 189 -4.59 -15.63 1.04
N LEU A 190 -3.39 -15.14 0.72
CA LEU A 190 -2.77 -13.95 1.30
C LEU A 190 -3.19 -12.62 0.63
N GLY A 191 -4.08 -12.65 -0.38
CA GLY A 191 -4.84 -11.47 -0.84
C GLY A 191 -4.24 -10.66 -1.99
N SER A 192 -3.21 -11.15 -2.70
CA SER A 192 -2.65 -10.44 -3.86
C SER A 192 -3.42 -10.78 -5.15
N LYS A 193 -4.46 -9.99 -5.44
CA LYS A 193 -5.38 -10.20 -6.60
C LYS A 193 -4.73 -9.99 -7.98
N THR A 194 -3.57 -9.35 -8.05
CA THR A 194 -2.95 -8.95 -9.33
C THR A 194 -2.06 -10.04 -9.95
N LEU A 195 -1.50 -10.94 -9.13
CA LEU A 195 -0.69 -12.08 -9.61
C LEU A 195 -1.55 -13.24 -10.11
N THR A 196 -2.84 -13.25 -9.74
CA THR A 196 -3.75 -14.38 -9.91
C THR A 196 -4.40 -14.47 -11.29
N GLN A 197 -4.33 -13.42 -12.12
CA GLN A 197 -5.00 -13.42 -13.43
C GLN A 197 -4.00 -13.72 -14.56
N THR A 198 -2.80 -13.16 -14.49
CA THR A 198 -1.77 -13.30 -15.53
C THR A 198 -1.08 -14.67 -15.56
N PHE A 199 -1.07 -15.39 -14.43
CA PHE A 199 -0.39 -16.69 -14.32
C PHE A 199 -1.24 -17.84 -14.86
N THR A 200 -2.57 -17.77 -14.71
CA THR A 200 -3.50 -18.81 -15.17
C THR A 200 -3.61 -18.85 -16.70
N GLU A 201 -3.63 -17.68 -17.35
CA GLU A 201 -3.72 -17.59 -18.82
C GLU A 201 -2.46 -18.13 -19.54
N LYS A 202 -1.27 -18.00 -18.94
CA LYS A 202 -0.01 -18.43 -19.58
C LYS A 202 0.37 -19.89 -19.35
N LEU A 203 -0.05 -20.50 -18.23
CA LEU A 203 0.28 -21.90 -17.91
C LEU A 203 -0.72 -22.91 -18.48
N PHE A 204 -1.98 -22.52 -18.66
CA PHE A 204 -3.05 -23.42 -19.12
C PHE A 204 -3.47 -23.22 -20.59
N SER A 205 -2.96 -22.18 -21.27
CA SER A 205 -3.18 -21.99 -22.72
C SER A 205 -2.77 -23.17 -23.63
N PRO A 206 -1.80 -24.03 -23.29
CA PRO A 206 -1.47 -25.19 -24.12
C PRO A 206 -2.27 -26.46 -23.78
N LEU A 207 -3.16 -26.42 -22.78
CA LEU A 207 -3.82 -27.61 -22.19
C LEU A 207 -5.34 -27.69 -22.46
N ILE A 208 -5.86 -26.87 -23.38
CA ILE A 208 -7.19 -26.98 -23.99
C ILE A 208 -7.01 -26.88 -25.50
#